data_AF-A0A9R0Y162-F1
#
_entry.id   AF-A0A9R0Y162-F1
#
_cell.length_a   1.000
_cell.length_b   1.000
_cell.length_c   1.000
_cell.angle_alpha   90.00
_cell.angle_beta   90.00
_cell.angle_gamma   90.00
#
_symmetry.space_group_name_H-M   'P 1'
#
loop_
_entity.id
_entity.type
_entity.pdbx_description
1 polymer ?
#
loop_
_entity_poly.entity_id
_entity_poly.type
_entity_poly.pdbx_seq_one_letter_code
_entity_poly.pdbx_strand_id
1 'polypeptide(L)'
;MVEFAGGVKGIALNLENENVGIVVFGSDTTIKEGDLVKRTGSIVDVPAGKAMLGRVVDALGVPIDGKGALSDHERRRVEVKAPGIIERKSVHEPMQTE
;
A
#
# COMPACT_ATOMS: atom_id res chain seq x y z
N MET A 1 -8.79 1.61 -3.36
CA MET A 1 -8.00 2.84 -3.18
C MET A 1 -8.70 4.03 -3.81
N VAL A 2 -8.68 5.17 -3.15
CA VAL A 2 -9.19 6.45 -3.65
C VAL A 2 -8.10 7.52 -3.56
N GLU A 3 -8.27 8.58 -4.34
CA GLU A 3 -7.37 9.73 -4.38
C GLU A 3 -8.18 11.03 -4.28
N PHE A 4 -7.78 11.89 -3.35
CA PHE A 4 -8.34 13.22 -3.14
C PHE A 4 -7.71 14.22 -4.10
N ALA A 5 -8.36 15.36 -4.33
CA ALA A 5 -7.87 16.40 -5.26
C ALA A 5 -6.43 16.89 -4.94
N GLY A 6 -6.02 16.87 -3.67
CA GLY A 6 -4.67 17.21 -3.23
C GLY A 6 -3.63 16.10 -3.38
N GLY A 7 -3.96 14.97 -4.04
CA GLY A 7 -3.07 13.82 -4.23
C GLY A 7 -2.95 12.89 -3.00
N VAL A 8 -3.57 13.26 -1.88
CA VAL A 8 -3.68 12.39 -0.70
C VAL A 8 -4.46 11.14 -1.09
N LYS A 9 -4.00 9.98 -0.63
CA LYS A 9 -4.64 8.69 -0.91
C LYS A 9 -5.42 8.20 0.29
N GLY A 10 -6.38 7.31 0.05
CA GLY A 10 -7.12 6.65 1.12
C GLY A 10 -7.65 5.29 0.72
N ILE A 11 -8.07 4.54 1.73
CA ILE A 11 -8.76 3.25 1.59
C ILE A 11 -10.22 3.42 1.99
N ALA A 12 -11.13 2.99 1.11
CA ALA A 12 -12.54 2.89 1.46
C ALA A 12 -12.74 1.62 2.30
N LEU A 13 -13.15 1.77 3.56
CA LEU A 13 -13.37 0.67 4.50
C LEU A 13 -14.86 0.36 4.67
N ASN A 14 -15.65 1.40 4.94
CA ASN A 14 -17.08 1.27 5.17
C ASN A 14 -17.85 1.73 3.94
N LEU A 15 -18.75 0.88 3.44
CA LEU A 15 -19.62 1.18 2.32
C LEU A 15 -21.05 1.17 2.82
N GLU A 16 -21.66 2.35 2.89
CA GLU A 16 -23.05 2.54 3.26
C GLU A 16 -23.86 2.94 2.02
N ASN A 17 -25.19 2.94 2.12
CA ASN A 17 -26.06 3.25 0.98
C ASN A 17 -25.87 4.69 0.47
N GLU A 18 -25.59 5.63 1.38
CA GLU A 18 -25.55 7.07 1.08
C GLU A 18 -24.14 7.66 1.21
N ASN A 19 -23.19 6.94 1.81
CA ASN A 19 -21.85 7.44 2.06
C ASN A 19 -20.80 6.32 2.03
N VAL A 20 -19.53 6.73 1.94
CA VAL A 20 -18.38 5.81 1.98
C VAL A 20 -17.38 6.34 2.99
N GLY A 21 -17.06 5.54 4.01
CA GLY A 21 -16.03 5.83 4.99
C GLY A 21 -14.64 5.55 4.43
N ILE A 22 -13.84 6.60 4.31
CA ILE A 22 -12.46 6.53 3.79
C ILE A 22 -11.47 6.81 4.93
N VAL A 23 -10.53 5.90 5.14
CA VAL A 23 -9.35 6.17 5.97
C VAL A 23 -8.27 6.84 5.13
N VAL A 24 -7.82 7.99 5.59
CA VAL A 24 -6.85 8.86 4.90
C VAL A 24 -5.42 8.40 5.21
N PHE A 25 -4.58 8.31 4.18
CA PHE A 25 -3.16 8.01 4.29
C PHE A 25 -2.34 9.29 4.11
N GLY A 26 -2.21 10.05 5.19
CA GLY A 26 -1.48 11.32 5.20
C GLY A 26 -2.17 12.37 6.05
N SER A 27 -1.87 13.64 5.77
CA SER A 27 -2.53 14.77 6.43
C SER A 27 -3.92 15.04 5.81
N ASP A 28 -4.89 15.31 6.66
CA ASP A 28 -6.25 15.73 6.31
C ASP A 28 -6.38 17.26 6.13
N THR A 29 -5.36 18.03 6.49
CA THR A 29 -5.40 19.51 6.49
C THR A 29 -5.75 20.14 5.14
N THR A 30 -5.47 19.43 4.03
CA THR A 30 -5.78 19.87 2.67
C THR A 30 -7.12 19.36 2.15
N ILE A 31 -7.83 18.52 2.92
CA ILE A 31 -9.10 17.90 2.54
C ILE A 31 -10.25 18.75 3.10
N LYS A 32 -11.19 19.12 2.24
CA LYS A 32 -12.36 19.93 2.59
C LYS A 32 -13.65 19.31 2.10
N GLU A 33 -14.75 19.74 2.72
CA GLU A 33 -16.09 19.39 2.24
C GLU A 33 -16.28 19.84 0.79
N GLY A 34 -16.87 18.96 -0.02
CA GLY A 34 -17.07 19.19 -1.46
C GLY A 34 -15.87 18.83 -2.34
N ASP A 35 -14.72 18.44 -1.76
CA ASP A 35 -13.57 18.00 -2.55
C ASP A 35 -13.89 16.77 -3.40
N LEU A 36 -13.40 16.79 -4.63
CA LEU A 36 -13.56 15.68 -5.53
C LEU A 36 -12.65 14.52 -5.10
N VAL A 37 -13.26 13.35 -4.90
CA VAL A 37 -12.56 12.09 -4.63
C VAL A 37 -12.73 11.15 -5.82
N LYS A 38 -11.63 10.59 -6.30
CA LYS A 38 -11.61 9.69 -7.46
C LYS A 38 -11.28 8.27 -7.04
N ARG A 39 -12.01 7.31 -7.61
CA ARG A 39 -11.64 5.90 -7.54
C ARG A 39 -10.41 5.66 -8.40
N THR A 40 -9.43 4.94 -7.87
CA THR A 40 -8.22 4.57 -8.64
C THR A 40 -8.41 3.26 -9.40
N GLY A 41 -9.43 2.46 -9.06
CA GLY A 41 -9.64 1.11 -9.60
C GLY A 41 -8.70 0.06 -9.00
N SER A 42 -7.75 0.48 -8.16
CA SER A 42 -6.78 -0.41 -7.53
C SER A 42 -7.24 -0.86 -6.15
N ILE A 43 -6.97 -2.14 -5.84
CA ILE A 43 -6.92 -2.65 -4.46
C ILE A 43 -5.63 -2.11 -3.82
N VAL A 44 -5.56 -2.08 -2.49
CA VAL A 44 -4.31 -1.68 -1.81
C VAL A 44 -3.17 -2.59 -2.23
N ASP A 45 -2.21 -2.01 -2.92
CA ASP A 45 -1.00 -2.67 -3.43
C ASP A 45 0.22 -1.76 -3.24
N VAL A 46 1.39 -2.37 -3.18
CA VAL A 46 2.68 -1.69 -2.97
C VAL A 46 3.71 -2.22 -3.95
N PRO A 47 4.74 -1.42 -4.31
CA PRO A 47 5.86 -1.90 -5.08
C PRO A 47 6.61 -3.01 -4.33
N ALA A 48 6.96 -4.07 -5.06
CA ALA A 48 7.72 -5.20 -4.58
C ALA A 48 8.77 -5.62 -5.62
N GLY A 49 9.82 -6.30 -5.16
CA GLY A 49 10.91 -6.78 -6.01
C GLY A 49 12.28 -6.24 -5.60
N LYS A 50 13.30 -6.59 -6.39
CA LYS A 50 14.70 -6.29 -6.07
C LYS A 50 15.00 -4.78 -6.04
N ALA A 51 14.21 -3.97 -6.76
CA ALA A 51 14.30 -2.52 -6.76
C ALA A 51 14.17 -1.88 -5.36
N MET A 52 13.55 -2.58 -4.41
CA MET A 52 13.34 -2.11 -3.03
C MET A 52 14.59 -2.23 -2.15
N LEU A 53 15.58 -3.05 -2.55
CA LEU A 53 16.76 -3.32 -1.72
C LEU A 53 17.60 -2.04 -1.52
N GLY A 54 17.93 -1.73 -0.27
CA GLY A 54 18.72 -0.55 0.09
C GLY A 54 17.98 0.80 -0.01
N ARG A 55 16.66 0.76 -0.18
CA ARG A 55 15.78 1.93 -0.21
C ARG A 55 15.10 2.14 1.13
N VAL A 56 14.78 3.39 1.44
CA VAL A 56 13.87 3.73 2.55
C VAL A 56 12.57 4.26 1.96
N VAL A 57 11.47 3.61 2.31
CA VAL A 57 10.14 3.86 1.75
C VAL A 57 9.12 4.06 2.87
N ASP A 58 8.02 4.74 2.56
CA ASP A 58 6.86 4.81 3.43
C ASP A 58 6.01 3.52 3.35
N ALA A 59 4.90 3.48 4.11
CA ALA A 59 3.99 2.33 4.14
C ALA A 59 3.27 2.04 2.80
N LEU A 60 3.25 2.99 1.86
CA LEU A 60 2.70 2.82 0.51
C LEU A 60 3.78 2.48 -0.53
N GLY A 61 5.04 2.36 -0.09
CA GLY A 61 6.20 2.09 -0.93
C GLY A 61 6.70 3.30 -1.72
N VAL A 62 6.34 4.53 -1.31
CA VAL A 62 6.90 5.76 -1.89
C VAL A 62 8.29 5.99 -1.29
N PRO A 63 9.34 6.19 -2.10
CA PRO A 63 10.67 6.45 -1.57
C PRO A 63 10.77 7.77 -0.82
N ILE A 64 11.37 7.74 0.36
CA ILE A 64 11.61 8.90 1.23
C ILE A 64 13.09 9.14 1.51
N ASP A 65 13.97 8.39 0.82
CA ASP A 65 15.43 8.48 0.95
C ASP A 65 16.10 9.51 0.02
N GLY A 66 15.33 10.22 -0.81
CA GLY A 66 15.86 11.20 -1.76
C GLY A 66 16.63 10.62 -2.95
N LYS A 67 16.69 9.28 -3.11
CA LYS A 67 17.44 8.61 -4.19
C LYS A 67 16.66 8.50 -5.51
N GLY A 68 15.60 9.28 -5.69
CA GLY A 68 14.72 9.24 -6.86
C GLY A 68 13.69 8.09 -6.85
N ALA A 69 13.01 7.89 -7.97
CA ALA A 69 11.96 6.88 -8.11
C ALA A 69 12.52 5.43 -8.09
N LEU A 70 11.64 4.45 -7.84
CA LEU A 70 11.97 3.02 -7.98
C LEU A 70 11.84 2.60 -9.45
N SER A 71 12.92 2.07 -10.04
CA SER A 71 12.90 1.47 -11.38
C SER A 71 12.66 -0.03 -11.30
N ASP A 72 11.92 -0.61 -12.24
CA ASP A 72 11.78 -2.07 -12.42
C ASP A 72 11.24 -2.81 -11.17
N HIS A 73 10.02 -2.46 -10.77
CA HIS A 73 9.29 -3.11 -9.70
C HIS A 73 7.94 -3.62 -10.20
N GLU A 74 7.48 -4.72 -9.62
CA GLU A 74 6.09 -5.16 -9.77
C GLU A 74 5.25 -4.59 -8.63
N ARG A 75 3.92 -4.57 -8.80
CA ARG A 75 3.00 -4.23 -7.71
C ARG A 75 2.38 -5.50 -7.15
N ARG A 76 2.37 -5.64 -5.83
CA ARG A 76 1.73 -6.76 -5.12
C ARG A 76 0.69 -6.23 -4.14
N ARG A 77 -0.44 -6.94 -4.04
CA ARG A 77 -1.47 -6.64 -3.05
C ARG A 77 -0.93 -6.84 -1.65
N VAL A 78 -1.29 -5.94 -0.74
CA VAL A 78 -0.87 -6.05 0.68
C VAL A 78 -1.63 -7.13 1.43
N GLU A 79 -2.91 -7.31 1.09
CA GLU A 79 -3.76 -8.36 1.62
C GLU A 79 -3.81 -9.54 0.65
N VAL A 80 -3.11 -10.62 1.01
CA VAL A 80 -3.14 -11.90 0.31
C VAL A 80 -3.32 -13.02 1.32
N LYS A 81 -4.04 -14.07 0.92
CA LYS A 81 -4.23 -15.25 1.77
C LYS A 81 -2.87 -15.93 2.01
N ALA A 82 -2.58 -16.27 3.25
CA ALA A 82 -1.38 -17.03 3.59
C ALA A 82 -1.40 -18.44 2.96
N PRO A 83 -0.23 -19.07 2.74
CA PRO A 83 -0.15 -20.44 2.22
C PRO A 83 -0.96 -21.44 3.07
N GLY A 84 -1.64 -22.35 2.39
CA GLY A 84 -2.45 -23.42 3.00
C GLY A 84 -1.60 -24.53 3.67
N ILE A 85 -2.26 -25.52 4.28
CA ILE A 85 -1.54 -26.61 5.00
C ILE A 85 -0.67 -27.44 4.04
N ILE A 86 -1.21 -27.82 2.88
CA ILE A 86 -0.52 -28.67 1.89
C ILE A 86 0.70 -27.96 1.28
N GLU A 87 0.67 -26.63 1.19
CA GLU A 87 1.74 -25.82 0.58
C GLU A 87 2.92 -25.59 1.54
N ARG A 88 2.78 -25.93 2.82
CA ARG A 88 3.79 -25.70 3.84
C ARG A 88 4.76 -26.86 3.94
N LYS A 89 6.02 -26.54 4.23
CA LYS A 89 7.08 -27.50 4.58
C LYS A 89 7.47 -27.30 6.04
N SER A 90 7.83 -28.38 6.74
CA SER A 90 8.45 -28.28 8.07
C SER A 90 9.69 -27.38 8.02
N VAL A 91 9.84 -26.50 9.01
CA VAL A 91 11.03 -25.65 9.14
C VAL A 91 12.24 -26.54 9.46
N HIS A 92 13.28 -26.46 8.63
CA HIS A 92 14.47 -27.33 8.70
C HIS A 92 15.76 -26.61 8.31
N GLU A 93 15.69 -25.29 8.10
CA GLU A 93 16.83 -24.44 7.74
C GLU A 93 17.02 -23.41 8.86
N PRO A 94 18.21 -23.34 9.48
CA PRO A 94 18.47 -22.33 10.49
C PRO A 94 18.57 -20.93 9.85
N MET A 95 17.93 -19.94 10.46
CA MET A 95 18.17 -18.52 10.16
C MET A 95 19.10 -17.96 11.25
N GLN A 96 20.38 -17.83 10.91
CA GLN A 96 21.38 -17.33 11.86
C GLN A 96 21.20 -15.84 12.10
N THR A 97 21.24 -15.45 13.37
CA THR A 97 21.19 -14.05 13.80
C THR A 97 22.58 -13.46 14.05
N GLU A 98 23.58 -14.33 14.21
CA GLU A 98 24.99 -14.02 14.51
C GLU A 98 25.94 -14.84 13.63
#